data_AF-R9ALX5-F1
#
_entry.id   AF-R9ALX5-F1
#
_cell.length_a   1.000
_cell.length_b   1.000
_cell.length_c   1.000
_cell.angle_alpha   90.00
_cell.angle_beta   90.00
_cell.angle_gamma   90.00
#
_symmetry.space_group_name_H-M   'P 1'
#
loop_
_entity.id
_entity.type
_entity.pdbx_description
1 polymer ?
#
loop_
_entity_poly.entity_id
_entity_poly.type
_entity_poly.pdbx_seq_one_letter_code
_entity_poly.pdbx_strand_id
1 'polypeptide(L)'
;MNIEPTVETQSNEIIKPFQLSNLFRLFFQPKKFFAQSKNYHHQSIIFAAYLIGIVAVMDRVDQKLLSAETGEIRPLIDWITASWLSYWLWVLGIGIISAAIAWLVQGWWYKKRLQFSGAKEADPQLARHVYVLQSLVFVLPIVITTVIQTFLYPNYLEAYNYSTFLGFIPVPFLFLSCWVSYRGATQVFPTNGWAKFWFLGLPILFYILIIGVFTALIS
;
A
#
# COMPACT_ATOMS: atom_id res chain seq x y z
N MET A 1 41.44 -30.73 -22.95
CA MET A 1 40.03 -30.72 -22.51
C MET A 1 39.78 -29.33 -21.94
N ASN A 2 39.26 -28.42 -22.77
CA ASN A 2 39.01 -27.03 -22.37
C ASN A 2 37.71 -27.01 -21.59
N ILE A 3 37.78 -26.66 -20.30
CA ILE A 3 36.58 -26.38 -19.50
C ILE A 3 36.26 -24.91 -19.77
N GLU A 4 35.34 -24.64 -20.69
CA GLU A 4 34.74 -23.32 -20.81
C GLU A 4 33.97 -23.03 -19.51
N PRO A 5 34.25 -21.92 -18.80
CA PRO A 5 33.38 -21.50 -17.73
C PRO A 5 32.09 -20.99 -18.37
N THR A 6 31.00 -21.73 -18.19
CA THR A 6 29.65 -21.24 -18.46
C THR A 6 29.38 -20.10 -17.48
N VAL A 7 29.69 -18.87 -17.90
CA VAL A 7 29.20 -17.67 -17.23
C VAL A 7 27.70 -17.66 -17.47
N GLU A 8 26.94 -18.15 -16.50
CA GLU A 8 25.51 -17.89 -16.42
C GLU A 8 25.34 -16.38 -16.41
N THR A 9 25.08 -15.83 -17.60
CA THR A 9 24.57 -14.48 -17.78
C THR A 9 23.15 -14.53 -17.23
N GLN A 10 23.01 -14.45 -15.91
CA GLN A 10 21.78 -14.00 -15.29
C GLN A 10 21.56 -12.60 -15.87
N SER A 11 20.76 -12.52 -16.93
CA SER A 11 20.31 -11.25 -17.46
C SER A 11 19.71 -10.51 -16.28
N ASN A 12 20.38 -9.45 -15.83
CA ASN A 12 19.89 -8.54 -14.80
C ASN A 12 18.70 -7.78 -15.39
N GLU A 13 17.61 -8.49 -15.70
CA GLU A 13 16.37 -7.89 -16.17
C GLU A 13 15.82 -7.05 -15.03
N ILE A 14 15.87 -5.73 -15.25
CA ILE A 14 15.32 -4.76 -14.33
C ILE A 14 13.79 -4.93 -14.35
N ILE A 15 13.23 -5.33 -13.22
CA ILE A 15 11.80 -5.56 -13.08
C ILE A 15 11.12 -4.20 -12.99
N LYS A 16 10.10 -4.01 -13.82
CA LYS A 16 9.19 -2.87 -13.74
C LYS A 16 7.90 -3.33 -13.03
N PRO A 17 7.71 -3.04 -11.73
CA PRO A 17 6.53 -3.45 -10.96
C PRO A 17 5.19 -3.13 -11.63
N PHE A 18 5.09 -2.01 -12.33
CA PHE A 18 3.86 -1.54 -12.98
C PHE A 18 3.59 -2.17 -14.35
N GLN A 19 4.47 -3.02 -14.88
CA GLN A 19 4.11 -3.85 -16.03
C GLN A 19 2.98 -4.80 -15.64
N LEU A 20 1.98 -4.95 -16.50
CA LEU A 20 0.77 -5.72 -16.19
C LEU A 20 1.06 -7.16 -15.73
N SER A 21 2.03 -7.82 -16.36
CA SER A 21 2.48 -9.17 -15.98
C SER A 21 3.08 -9.21 -14.57
N ASN A 22 3.82 -8.17 -14.17
CA ASN A 22 4.45 -8.06 -12.85
C ASN A 22 3.44 -7.65 -11.78
N LEU A 23 2.48 -6.79 -12.10
CA LEU A 23 1.33 -6.50 -11.22
C LEU A 23 0.52 -7.77 -10.96
N PHE A 24 0.21 -8.54 -12.01
CA PHE A 24 -0.47 -9.83 -11.84
C PHE A 24 0.33 -10.78 -10.94
N ARG A 25 1.66 -10.86 -11.13
CA ARG A 25 2.53 -11.67 -10.25
C ARG A 25 2.54 -11.15 -8.81
N LEU A 26 2.54 -9.84 -8.59
CA LEU A 26 2.48 -9.26 -7.24
C LEU A 26 1.20 -9.66 -6.50
N PHE A 27 0.04 -9.57 -7.18
CA PHE A 27 -1.27 -9.85 -6.58
C PHE A 27 -1.50 -11.36 -6.36
N PHE A 28 -1.17 -12.19 -7.35
CA PHE A 28 -1.57 -13.60 -7.36
C PHE A 28 -0.41 -14.59 -7.15
N GLN A 29 0.84 -14.16 -7.39
CA GLN A 29 2.04 -15.01 -7.28
C GLN A 29 3.17 -14.33 -6.51
N PRO A 30 2.91 -13.77 -5.30
CA PRO A 30 3.84 -12.88 -4.60
C PRO A 30 5.20 -13.53 -4.33
N LYS A 31 5.24 -14.85 -4.08
CA LYS A 31 6.52 -15.58 -3.95
C LYS A 31 7.40 -15.45 -5.19
N LYS A 32 6.82 -15.62 -6.38
CA LYS A 32 7.58 -15.51 -7.64
C LYS A 32 8.01 -14.08 -7.90
N PHE A 33 7.14 -13.11 -7.59
CA PHE A 33 7.46 -11.69 -7.70
C PHE A 33 8.65 -11.31 -6.81
N PHE A 34 8.60 -11.67 -5.53
CA PHE A 34 9.63 -11.31 -4.56
C PHE A 34 10.90 -12.15 -4.64
N ALA A 35 10.88 -13.32 -5.30
CA ALA A 35 12.11 -14.09 -5.54
C ALA A 35 13.14 -13.33 -6.37
N GLN A 36 12.71 -12.31 -7.11
CA GLN A 36 13.56 -11.52 -8.00
C GLN A 36 13.96 -10.17 -7.37
N SER A 37 13.97 -10.07 -6.04
CA SER A 37 14.02 -8.80 -5.28
C SER A 37 15.27 -7.94 -5.42
N LYS A 38 16.32 -8.43 -6.09
CA LYS A 38 17.59 -7.71 -6.21
C LYS A 38 17.56 -6.59 -7.25
N ASN A 39 16.65 -6.64 -8.24
CA ASN A 39 16.69 -5.79 -9.43
C ASN A 39 15.36 -5.05 -9.70
N TYR A 40 14.82 -4.29 -8.74
CA TYR A 40 13.64 -3.45 -8.99
C TYR A 40 14.00 -2.11 -9.64
N HIS A 41 13.21 -1.68 -10.62
CA HIS A 41 13.35 -0.36 -11.23
C HIS A 41 13.11 0.76 -10.20
N HIS A 42 14.13 1.57 -9.94
CA HIS A 42 14.12 2.58 -8.88
C HIS A 42 12.95 3.58 -8.98
N GLN A 43 12.68 4.09 -10.19
CA GLN A 43 11.57 5.04 -10.40
C GLN A 43 10.20 4.42 -10.09
N SER A 44 10.05 3.11 -10.31
CA SER A 44 8.80 2.41 -9.97
C SER A 44 8.63 2.32 -8.46
N ILE A 45 9.71 2.12 -7.70
CA ILE A 45 9.63 2.15 -6.23
C ILE A 45 9.24 3.54 -5.73
N ILE A 46 9.83 4.61 -6.29
CA ILE A 46 9.47 5.99 -5.93
C ILE A 46 7.99 6.25 -6.25
N PHE A 47 7.55 5.87 -7.44
CA PHE A 47 6.16 6.06 -7.85
C PHE A 47 5.19 5.29 -6.94
N ALA A 48 5.52 4.06 -6.55
CA ALA A 48 4.74 3.29 -5.60
C ALA A 48 4.70 3.92 -4.20
N ALA A 49 5.81 4.48 -3.73
CA ALA A 49 5.87 5.22 -2.48
C ALA A 49 4.99 6.49 -2.52
N TYR A 50 4.98 7.18 -3.67
CA TYR A 50 4.12 8.32 -3.91
C TYR A 50 2.63 7.96 -3.87
N LEU A 51 2.22 6.86 -4.50
CA LEU A 51 0.83 6.37 -4.42
C LEU A 51 0.39 6.06 -2.99
N ILE A 52 1.28 5.48 -2.16
CA ILE A 52 1.01 5.30 -0.73
C ILE A 52 0.81 6.64 -0.03
N GLY A 53 1.64 7.64 -0.36
CA GLY A 53 1.50 9.00 0.16
C GLY A 53 0.15 9.64 -0.18
N ILE A 54 -0.29 9.51 -1.44
CA ILE A 54 -1.61 9.96 -1.90
C ILE A 54 -2.71 9.30 -1.08
N VAL A 55 -2.73 7.96 -0.99
CA VAL A 55 -3.76 7.23 -0.23
C VAL A 55 -3.76 7.62 1.25
N ALA A 56 -2.59 7.83 1.86
CA ALA A 56 -2.53 8.30 3.25
C ALA A 56 -3.11 9.73 3.45
N VAL A 57 -3.12 10.57 2.41
CA VAL A 57 -3.84 11.86 2.46
C VAL A 57 -5.34 11.65 2.25
N MET A 58 -5.74 10.74 1.35
CA MET A 58 -7.14 10.36 1.15
C MET A 58 -7.77 9.87 2.47
N ASP A 59 -7.09 8.94 3.16
CA ASP A 59 -7.53 8.42 4.48
C ASP A 59 -7.70 9.55 5.52
N ARG A 60 -6.84 10.59 5.48
CA ARG A 60 -6.96 11.74 6.38
C ARG A 60 -8.14 12.63 6.04
N VAL A 61 -8.48 12.78 4.75
CA VAL A 61 -9.69 13.49 4.34
C VAL A 61 -10.92 12.75 4.86
N ASP A 62 -10.97 11.42 4.69
CA ASP A 62 -12.08 10.59 5.16
C ASP A 62 -12.24 10.63 6.68
N GLN A 63 -11.15 10.52 7.44
CA GLN A 63 -11.19 10.68 8.89
C GLN A 63 -11.73 12.04 9.33
N LYS A 64 -11.44 13.11 8.57
CA LYS A 64 -11.93 14.45 8.86
C LYS A 64 -13.39 14.65 8.47
N LEU A 65 -13.86 13.99 7.41
CA LEU A 65 -15.27 13.94 7.05
C LEU A 65 -16.09 13.19 8.11
N LEU A 66 -15.63 12.01 8.54
CA LEU A 66 -16.23 11.26 9.65
C LEU A 66 -16.31 12.10 10.93
N SER A 67 -15.27 12.86 11.25
CA SER A 67 -15.25 13.75 12.42
C SER A 67 -16.18 14.97 12.28
N ALA A 68 -16.53 15.37 11.05
CA ALA A 68 -17.43 16.51 10.82
C ALA A 68 -18.90 16.13 11.08
N GLU A 69 -19.25 14.85 10.93
CA GLU A 69 -20.58 14.33 11.29
C GLU A 69 -20.92 14.55 12.77
N THR A 70 -19.91 14.68 13.64
CA THR A 70 -20.09 14.99 15.07
C THR A 70 -20.23 16.49 15.39
N GLY A 71 -20.38 17.35 14.38
CA GLY A 71 -20.72 18.78 14.53
C GLY A 71 -19.54 19.76 14.51
N GLU A 72 -18.35 19.34 14.09
CA GLU A 72 -17.20 20.25 13.95
C GLU A 72 -17.19 20.95 12.57
N ILE A 73 -17.18 22.29 12.58
CA ILE A 73 -17.05 23.11 11.37
C ILE A 73 -15.59 23.05 10.85
N ARG A 74 -15.38 22.62 9.60
CA ARG A 74 -14.03 22.50 8.99
C ARG A 74 -13.99 23.08 7.57
N PRO A 75 -13.84 24.41 7.41
CA PRO A 75 -13.94 25.09 6.11
C PRO A 75 -12.90 24.62 5.08
N LEU A 76 -11.73 24.16 5.53
CA LEU A 76 -10.71 23.59 4.64
C LEU A 76 -11.17 22.27 4.01
N ILE A 77 -11.81 21.39 4.78
CA ILE A 77 -12.26 20.08 4.27
C ILE A 77 -13.41 20.28 3.29
N ASP A 78 -14.36 21.15 3.63
CA ASP A 78 -15.47 21.50 2.74
C ASP A 78 -14.97 22.03 1.40
N TRP A 79 -13.96 22.91 1.41
CA TRP A 79 -13.35 23.42 0.17
C TRP A 79 -12.62 22.32 -0.63
N ILE A 80 -11.88 21.43 0.03
CA ILE A 80 -11.16 20.32 -0.62
C ILE A 80 -12.16 19.38 -1.30
N THR A 81 -13.28 19.05 -0.65
CA THR A 81 -14.19 18.00 -1.10
C THR A 81 -15.31 18.51 -2.02
N ALA A 82 -15.52 19.84 -2.11
CA ALA A 82 -16.51 20.47 -2.98
C ALA A 82 -16.23 20.33 -4.48
N SER A 83 -14.99 20.03 -4.88
CA SER A 83 -14.61 19.86 -6.29
C SER A 83 -13.52 18.80 -6.44
N TRP A 84 -13.64 17.97 -7.47
CA TRP A 84 -12.61 17.01 -7.83
C TRP A 84 -11.26 17.65 -8.13
N LEU A 85 -11.25 18.85 -8.72
CA LEU A 85 -9.99 19.54 -9.01
C LEU A 85 -9.28 19.93 -7.71
N SER A 86 -10.00 20.53 -6.75
CA SER A 86 -9.46 20.87 -5.44
C SER A 86 -8.98 19.62 -4.70
N TYR A 87 -9.79 18.56 -4.72
CA TYR A 87 -9.46 17.27 -4.12
C TYR A 87 -8.16 16.68 -4.70
N TRP A 88 -8.07 16.55 -6.02
CA TRP A 88 -6.89 15.99 -6.69
C TRP A 88 -5.64 16.84 -6.46
N LEU A 89 -5.73 18.17 -6.56
CA LEU A 89 -4.60 19.05 -6.25
C LEU A 89 -4.11 18.86 -4.81
N TRP A 90 -5.05 18.72 -3.86
CA TRP A 90 -4.72 18.51 -2.46
C TRP A 90 -4.03 17.16 -2.22
N VAL A 91 -4.63 16.05 -2.66
CA VAL A 91 -4.09 14.70 -2.39
C VAL A 91 -2.79 14.42 -3.17
N LEU A 92 -2.64 14.96 -4.39
CA LEU A 92 -1.41 14.86 -5.16
C LEU A 92 -0.29 15.73 -4.56
N GLY A 93 -0.61 16.98 -4.21
CA GLY A 93 0.37 17.92 -3.63
C GLY A 93 0.87 17.47 -2.26
N ILE A 94 -0.04 17.29 -1.30
CA ILE A 94 0.31 16.84 0.06
C ILE A 94 0.79 15.39 0.07
N GLY A 95 0.40 14.60 -0.93
CA GLY A 95 0.84 13.22 -1.14
C GLY A 95 2.36 13.07 -1.20
N ILE A 96 3.09 14.07 -1.71
CA ILE A 96 4.57 14.06 -1.76
C ILE A 96 5.16 14.04 -0.34
N ILE A 97 4.68 14.93 0.53
CA ILE A 97 5.14 15.03 1.92
C ILE A 97 4.75 13.77 2.68
N SER A 98 3.53 13.31 2.47
CA SER A 98 3.00 12.07 3.06
C SER A 98 3.83 10.85 2.64
N ALA A 99 4.26 10.77 1.38
CA ALA A 99 5.09 9.69 0.87
C ALA A 99 6.46 9.63 1.58
N ALA A 100 7.10 10.78 1.81
CA ALA A 100 8.37 10.84 2.54
C ALA A 100 8.20 10.34 4.00
N ILE A 101 7.13 10.76 4.67
CA ILE A 101 6.83 10.30 6.04
C ILE A 101 6.54 8.80 6.04
N ALA A 102 5.69 8.31 5.14
CA ALA A 102 5.35 6.89 5.04
C ALA A 102 6.59 6.04 4.75
N TRP A 103 7.46 6.47 3.83
CA TRP A 103 8.71 5.79 3.49
C TRP A 103 9.63 5.60 4.71
N LEU A 104 9.74 6.62 5.56
CA LEU A 104 10.58 6.56 6.74
C LEU A 104 9.93 5.76 7.87
N VAL A 105 8.71 6.13 8.26
CA VAL A 105 8.03 5.57 9.44
C VAL A 105 7.58 4.13 9.18
N GLN A 106 6.86 3.90 8.08
CA GLN A 106 6.34 2.56 7.78
C GLN A 106 7.45 1.62 7.32
N GLY A 107 8.45 2.13 6.60
CA GLY A 107 9.65 1.37 6.27
C GLY A 107 10.44 0.94 7.52
N TRP A 108 10.60 1.84 8.50
CA TRP A 108 11.21 1.52 9.79
C TRP A 108 10.39 0.47 10.56
N TRP A 109 9.07 0.63 10.64
CA TRP A 109 8.19 -0.32 11.31
C TRP A 109 8.21 -1.70 10.65
N TYR A 110 8.24 -1.74 9.30
CA TYR A 110 8.39 -2.98 8.55
C TYR A 110 9.70 -3.68 8.89
N LYS A 111 10.83 -2.95 8.92
CA LYS A 111 12.12 -3.49 9.36
C LYS A 111 12.05 -4.03 10.78
N LYS A 112 11.39 -3.34 11.70
CA LYS A 112 11.23 -3.82 13.10
C LYS A 112 10.49 -5.15 13.16
N ARG A 113 9.41 -5.32 12.40
CA ARG A 113 8.71 -6.60 12.29
C ARG A 113 9.58 -7.71 11.70
N LEU A 114 10.45 -7.39 10.74
CA LEU A 114 11.46 -8.34 10.22
C LEU A 114 12.43 -8.77 11.33
N GLN A 115 12.91 -7.82 12.15
CA GLN A 115 13.81 -8.11 13.27
C GLN A 115 13.13 -8.99 14.33
N PHE A 116 11.87 -8.73 14.66
CA PHE A 116 11.08 -9.61 15.54
C PHE A 116 10.82 -10.99 14.95
N SER A 117 10.94 -11.12 13.63
CA SER A 117 10.83 -12.38 12.89
C SER A 117 12.19 -13.04 12.63
N GLY A 118 13.26 -12.60 13.31
CA GLY A 118 14.60 -13.23 13.23
C GLY A 118 15.56 -12.64 12.19
N ALA A 119 15.10 -11.77 11.30
CA ALA A 119 15.97 -11.11 10.31
C ALA A 119 16.68 -9.89 10.92
N LYS A 120 17.69 -10.14 11.76
CA LYS A 120 18.39 -9.11 12.55
C LYS A 120 19.09 -8.06 11.67
N GLU A 121 19.79 -8.52 10.63
CA GLU A 121 20.58 -7.70 9.69
C GLU A 121 19.81 -7.32 8.42
N ALA A 122 18.49 -7.11 8.51
CA ALA A 122 17.70 -6.69 7.36
C ALA A 122 18.13 -5.31 6.85
N ASP A 123 18.54 -5.24 5.58
CA ASP A 123 18.82 -3.99 4.87
C ASP A 123 17.58 -3.07 4.91
N PRO A 124 17.68 -1.85 5.48
CA PRO A 124 16.58 -0.90 5.51
C PRO A 124 16.00 -0.57 4.14
N GLN A 125 16.84 -0.47 3.11
CA GLN A 125 16.39 -0.05 1.79
C GLN A 125 15.56 -1.15 1.13
N LEU A 126 16.06 -2.39 1.16
CA LEU A 126 15.30 -3.55 0.70
C LEU A 126 13.99 -3.75 1.49
N ALA A 127 14.00 -3.53 2.81
CA ALA A 127 12.79 -3.62 3.63
C ALA A 127 11.72 -2.60 3.19
N ARG A 128 12.15 -1.36 2.88
CA ARG A 128 11.27 -0.33 2.32
C ARG A 128 10.74 -0.70 0.94
N HIS A 129 11.56 -1.29 0.07
CA HIS A 129 11.11 -1.76 -1.24
C HIS A 129 10.01 -2.81 -1.10
N VAL A 130 10.21 -3.82 -0.24
CA VAL A 130 9.20 -4.86 0.00
C VAL A 130 7.93 -4.26 0.58
N TYR A 131 8.05 -3.36 1.57
CA TYR A 131 6.92 -2.64 2.15
C TYR A 131 6.09 -1.89 1.10
N VAL A 132 6.75 -1.11 0.25
CA VAL A 132 6.05 -0.30 -0.75
C VAL A 132 5.38 -1.18 -1.80
N LEU A 133 6.06 -2.22 -2.27
CA LEU A 133 5.51 -3.14 -3.27
C LEU A 133 4.33 -3.95 -2.72
N GLN A 134 4.38 -4.45 -1.49
CA GLN A 134 3.22 -5.15 -0.91
C GLN A 134 2.05 -4.19 -0.67
N SER A 135 2.31 -2.92 -0.32
CA SER A 135 1.24 -1.93 -0.12
C SER A 135 0.50 -1.59 -1.42
N LEU A 136 1.14 -1.70 -2.59
CA LEU A 136 0.46 -1.49 -3.88
C LEU A 136 -0.78 -2.36 -4.05
N VAL A 137 -0.81 -3.53 -3.40
CA VAL A 137 -1.91 -4.48 -3.50
C VAL A 137 -3.23 -3.86 -3.01
N PHE A 138 -3.20 -3.04 -1.97
CA PHE A 138 -4.40 -2.33 -1.49
C PHE A 138 -4.46 -0.88 -2.01
N VAL A 139 -3.32 -0.22 -2.22
CA VAL A 139 -3.24 1.17 -2.69
C VAL A 139 -3.78 1.33 -4.11
N LEU A 140 -3.45 0.41 -5.03
CA LEU A 140 -3.94 0.50 -6.42
C LEU A 140 -5.48 0.41 -6.50
N PRO A 141 -6.15 -0.55 -5.85
CA PRO A 141 -7.61 -0.57 -5.77
C PRO A 141 -8.23 0.73 -5.26
N ILE A 142 -7.65 1.36 -4.23
CA ILE A 142 -8.15 2.65 -3.71
C ILE A 142 -8.04 3.72 -4.79
N VAL A 143 -6.84 3.93 -5.35
CA VAL A 143 -6.61 4.97 -6.38
C VAL A 143 -7.51 4.76 -7.60
N ILE A 144 -7.62 3.51 -8.09
CA ILE A 144 -8.49 3.17 -9.22
C ILE A 144 -9.95 3.47 -8.89
N THR A 145 -10.38 3.12 -7.69
CA THR A 145 -11.76 3.37 -7.23
C THR A 145 -12.05 4.86 -7.17
N THR A 146 -11.15 5.67 -6.61
CA THR A 146 -11.32 7.13 -6.52
C THR A 146 -11.31 7.79 -7.91
N VAL A 147 -10.50 7.28 -8.85
CA VAL A 147 -10.55 7.72 -10.25
C VAL A 147 -11.90 7.39 -10.87
N ILE A 148 -12.44 6.19 -10.67
CA ILE A 148 -13.79 5.84 -11.15
C ILE A 148 -14.84 6.77 -10.53
N GLN A 149 -14.78 7.02 -9.23
CA GLN A 149 -15.68 7.95 -8.54
C GLN A 149 -15.63 9.37 -9.12
N THR A 150 -14.47 9.83 -9.61
CA THR A 150 -14.32 11.14 -10.26
C THR A 150 -15.23 11.31 -11.47
N PHE A 151 -15.56 10.22 -12.17
CA PHE A 151 -16.44 10.26 -13.33
C PHE A 151 -17.91 9.98 -13.00
N LEU A 152 -18.20 9.44 -11.82
CA LEU A 152 -19.55 9.03 -11.43
C LEU A 152 -20.25 10.05 -10.54
N TYR A 153 -19.51 10.85 -9.78
CA TYR A 153 -20.06 11.80 -8.81
C TYR A 153 -19.61 13.22 -9.14
N PRO A 154 -20.43 14.25 -8.85
CA PRO A 154 -20.07 15.66 -9.08
C PRO A 154 -18.84 16.14 -8.32
N ASN A 155 -18.63 15.61 -7.11
CA ASN A 155 -17.53 15.98 -6.21
C ASN A 155 -17.20 14.84 -5.24
N TYR A 156 -16.12 14.99 -4.46
CA TYR A 156 -15.68 13.96 -3.53
C TYR A 156 -16.66 13.74 -2.38
N LEU A 157 -17.31 14.81 -1.90
CA LEU A 157 -18.27 14.72 -0.80
C LEU A 157 -19.47 13.83 -1.17
N GLU A 158 -20.03 13.99 -2.37
CA GLU A 158 -21.09 13.11 -2.87
C GLU A 158 -20.60 11.67 -3.07
N ALA A 159 -19.39 11.48 -3.60
CA ALA A 159 -18.81 10.13 -3.71
C ALA A 159 -18.69 9.48 -2.34
N TYR A 160 -18.18 10.19 -1.33
CA TYR A 160 -18.05 9.69 0.03
C TYR A 160 -19.40 9.25 0.62
N ASN A 161 -20.45 10.05 0.44
CA ASN A 161 -21.77 9.77 1.01
C ASN A 161 -22.55 8.66 0.29
N TYR A 162 -22.41 8.54 -1.03
CA TYR A 162 -23.31 7.70 -1.85
C TYR A 162 -22.62 6.50 -2.51
N SER A 163 -21.29 6.42 -2.47
CA SER A 163 -20.53 5.39 -3.18
C SER A 163 -20.31 4.10 -2.40
N THR A 164 -21.34 3.62 -1.69
CA THR A 164 -21.26 2.48 -0.77
C THR A 164 -20.61 1.25 -1.40
N PHE A 165 -21.05 0.82 -2.60
CA PHE A 165 -20.51 -0.38 -3.24
C PHE A 165 -19.03 -0.24 -3.62
N LEU A 166 -18.64 0.88 -4.25
CA LEU A 166 -17.25 1.08 -4.65
C LEU A 166 -16.33 1.22 -3.42
N GLY A 167 -16.82 1.81 -2.32
CA GLY A 167 -16.08 1.92 -1.05
C GLY A 167 -15.68 0.56 -0.46
N PHE A 168 -16.40 -0.51 -0.76
CA PHE A 168 -16.06 -1.86 -0.31
C PHE A 168 -15.03 -2.59 -1.19
N ILE A 169 -14.76 -2.11 -2.41
CA ILE A 169 -13.84 -2.77 -3.34
C ILE A 169 -12.43 -2.94 -2.74
N PRO A 170 -11.81 -1.94 -2.07
CA PRO A 170 -10.47 -2.11 -1.51
C PRO A 170 -10.36 -3.08 -0.33
N VAL A 171 -11.45 -3.39 0.36
CA VAL A 171 -11.46 -4.22 1.58
C VAL A 171 -10.81 -5.60 1.39
N PRO A 172 -11.20 -6.44 0.40
CA PRO A 172 -10.53 -7.72 0.16
C PRO A 172 -9.03 -7.56 -0.14
N PHE A 173 -8.63 -6.46 -0.79
CA PHE A 173 -7.23 -6.20 -1.11
C PHE A 173 -6.40 -5.80 0.11
N LEU A 174 -7.03 -5.22 1.13
CA LEU A 174 -6.39 -4.98 2.43
C LEU A 174 -5.91 -6.30 3.05
N PHE A 175 -6.76 -7.32 3.06
CA PHE A 175 -6.41 -8.66 3.55
C PHE A 175 -5.41 -9.36 2.63
N LEU A 176 -5.56 -9.23 1.32
CA LEU A 176 -4.59 -9.76 0.35
C LEU A 176 -3.20 -9.13 0.55
N SER A 177 -3.13 -7.84 0.87
CA SER A 177 -1.87 -7.16 1.14
C SER A 177 -1.12 -7.78 2.32
N CYS A 178 -1.82 -8.24 3.36
CA CYS A 178 -1.20 -8.97 4.49
C CYS A 178 -0.55 -10.28 4.03
N TRP A 179 -1.25 -11.03 3.18
CA TRP A 179 -0.70 -12.25 2.58
C TRP A 179 0.54 -11.96 1.73
N VAL A 180 0.47 -10.93 0.88
CA VAL A 180 1.59 -10.50 0.04
C VAL A 180 2.76 -10.00 0.89
N SER A 181 2.49 -9.30 1.98
CA SER A 181 3.46 -8.84 2.99
C SER A 181 4.21 -10.02 3.61
N TYR A 182 3.48 -11.03 4.08
CA TYR A 182 4.06 -12.26 4.65
C TYR A 182 4.91 -13.01 3.62
N ARG A 183 4.42 -13.15 2.39
CA ARG A 183 5.18 -13.81 1.31
C ARG A 183 6.42 -13.00 0.93
N GLY A 184 6.35 -11.68 0.87
CA GLY A 184 7.51 -10.83 0.62
C GLY A 184 8.55 -10.91 1.73
N ALA A 185 8.12 -10.82 2.99
CA ALA A 185 9.01 -10.95 4.15
C ALA A 185 9.76 -12.29 4.17
N THR A 186 9.05 -13.40 3.97
CA THR A 186 9.62 -14.76 4.03
C THR A 186 10.44 -15.14 2.80
N GLN A 187 10.16 -14.53 1.64
CA GLN A 187 10.90 -14.79 0.41
C GLN A 187 12.20 -13.99 0.31
N VAL A 188 12.21 -12.75 0.81
CA VAL A 188 13.34 -11.83 0.67
C VAL A 188 14.30 -11.90 1.85
N PHE A 189 13.80 -12.21 3.04
CA PHE A 189 14.59 -12.18 4.27
C PHE A 189 14.60 -13.54 4.99
N PRO A 190 15.73 -13.93 5.62
CA PRO A 190 15.79 -15.12 6.45
C PRO A 190 14.99 -14.89 7.73
N THR A 191 13.73 -15.34 7.73
CA THR A 191 12.80 -15.17 8.85
C THR A 191 12.41 -16.51 9.45
N ASN A 192 11.97 -16.48 10.71
CA ASN A 192 11.46 -17.64 11.45
C ASN A 192 9.92 -17.69 11.45
N GLY A 193 9.34 -18.63 12.20
CA GLY A 193 7.88 -18.81 12.29
C GLY A 193 7.08 -17.58 12.75
N TRP A 194 7.72 -16.64 13.47
CA TRP A 194 7.06 -15.40 13.92
C TRP A 194 6.69 -14.46 12.76
N ALA A 195 7.26 -14.62 11.57
CA ALA A 195 6.86 -13.85 10.39
C ALA A 195 5.36 -13.99 10.08
N LYS A 196 4.77 -15.17 10.33
CA LYS A 196 3.33 -15.38 10.14
C LYS A 196 2.52 -14.53 11.10
N PHE A 197 2.94 -14.42 12.36
CA PHE A 197 2.26 -13.55 13.33
C PHE A 197 2.38 -12.07 12.93
N TRP A 198 3.60 -11.58 12.69
CA TRP A 198 3.83 -10.14 12.48
C TRP A 198 3.33 -9.58 11.14
N PHE A 199 3.35 -10.37 10.07
CA PHE A 199 2.99 -9.90 8.72
C PHE A 199 1.62 -10.34 8.24
N LEU A 200 1.03 -11.38 8.85
CA LEU A 200 -0.27 -11.91 8.48
C LEU A 200 -1.28 -11.85 9.63
N GLY A 201 -0.99 -12.51 10.75
CA GLY A 201 -1.94 -12.65 11.86
C GLY A 201 -2.31 -11.33 12.53
N LEU A 202 -1.31 -10.59 13.01
CA LEU A 202 -1.51 -9.34 13.74
C LEU A 202 -2.18 -8.25 12.88
N PRO A 203 -1.77 -7.98 11.63
CA PRO A 203 -2.47 -7.02 10.78
C PRO A 203 -3.92 -7.40 10.47
N ILE A 204 -4.20 -8.68 10.18
CA ILE A 204 -5.58 -9.15 9.94
C ILE A 204 -6.44 -8.93 11.18
N LEU A 205 -5.94 -9.31 12.36
CA LEU A 205 -6.65 -9.09 13.61
C LEU A 205 -6.95 -7.60 13.84
N PHE A 206 -5.98 -6.74 13.59
CA PHE A 206 -6.13 -5.29 13.72
C PHE A 206 -7.19 -4.73 12.76
N TYR A 207 -7.19 -5.16 11.49
CA TYR A 207 -8.20 -4.74 10.52
C TYR A 207 -9.60 -5.24 10.86
N ILE A 208 -9.74 -6.49 11.31
CA ILE A 208 -11.03 -7.04 11.77
C ILE A 208 -11.55 -6.22 12.96
N LEU A 209 -10.69 -5.88 13.92
CA LEU A 209 -11.09 -5.08 15.08
C LEU A 209 -11.55 -3.67 14.68
N ILE A 210 -10.81 -2.99 13.80
CA ILE A 210 -11.20 -1.65 13.33
C ILE A 210 -12.53 -1.70 12.58
N ILE A 211 -12.69 -2.62 11.63
CA ILE A 211 -13.92 -2.76 10.84
C ILE A 211 -15.09 -3.14 11.76
N GLY A 212 -14.86 -4.04 12.72
CA GLY A 212 -15.86 -4.45 13.70
C GLY A 212 -16.32 -3.29 14.60
N VAL A 213 -15.39 -2.51 15.14
CA VAL A 213 -15.70 -1.30 15.93
C VAL A 213 -16.47 -0.29 15.08
N PHE A 214 -16.04 -0.05 13.85
CA PHE A 214 -16.70 0.89 12.95
C PHE A 214 -18.13 0.45 12.63
N THR A 215 -18.34 -0.84 12.35
CA THR A 215 -19.68 -1.40 12.09
C THR A 215 -20.58 -1.26 13.32
N ALA A 216 -20.06 -1.55 14.52
CA ALA A 216 -20.81 -1.46 15.77
C ALA A 216 -21.18 -0.02 16.18
N LEU A 217 -20.42 0.98 15.73
CA LEU A 217 -20.71 2.40 16.00
C LEU A 217 -21.79 2.97 15.07
N ILE A 218 -22.01 2.33 13.92
CA ILE A 218 -22.94 2.81 12.87
C ILE A 218 -24.26 2.01 12.88
N SER A 219 -24.27 0.81 13.46
CA SER A 219 -25.46 -0.01 13.71
C SER A 219 -26.28 0.45 14.91
#